data_AF-A0A2S4HLW6-F1
#
_entry.id   AF-A0A2S4HLW6-F1
#
_cell.length_a   1.000
_cell.length_b   1.000
_cell.length_c   1.000
_cell.angle_alpha   90.00
_cell.angle_beta   90.00
_cell.angle_gamma   90.00
#
_symmetry.space_group_name_H-M   'P 1'
#
loop_
_entity.id
_entity.type
_entity.pdbx_description
1 polymer ?
#
loop_
_entity_poly.entity_id
_entity_poly.type
_entity_poly.pdbx_seq_one_letter_code
_entity_poly.pdbx_strand_id
1 'polypeptide(L)'
;MSRFESYIIDKSKTVYETTLANFEATKKAIKDIVVPDQESYEPLCNDLAEILDSDYRVSAIFKIIKSRKDYFEQPGGQRLAYHSEEIDADLLSQTLIELLSQKRQELLQTICPEKHKQNIGRRNELQLDRNLHISKDLIVEYQQSLAFNKKIADALNAIKSTKQKFSTKAKAIISQLVTPDFIENFKAELEFMGVSLDVKISPVVRDSDTSHSFSIATKRPGKILSEGEQKVISLSAFLAEIKTFRNNAPIILDDPVSSLDHIYREKIAERLSKEALTRQIIIFTHDLSLIMEVEGKCDDIALSLGKGPARSTFTIRRNGTDSGFCYSKAPWRGMSTAQRAQQLDEDTHAIKDLYESDIGNYNQRAALIYCLLREAWEALIEQDLFCQIVTRGRNSVQTLRLNQLSIEPTDASIITQQMTKTSNWMFGHDKSRALTENRPAPTDVLEDIAKLRAFSKEVIARRKAAEKEFGDQFKPPVCEVG
;
A
#
# COMPACT_ATOMS: atom_id res chain seq x y z
N MET A 1 77.01 121.31 80.07
CA MET A 1 76.68 119.89 79.82
C MET A 1 75.19 119.55 79.91
N SER A 2 74.30 120.33 80.55
CA SER A 2 72.87 119.94 80.65
C SER A 2 72.06 119.99 79.32
N ARG A 3 72.49 120.77 78.31
CA ARG A 3 71.76 120.86 77.03
C ARG A 3 71.83 119.61 76.14
N PHE A 4 72.84 118.75 76.30
CA PHE A 4 73.03 117.58 75.42
C PHE A 4 72.21 116.36 75.89
N GLU A 5 72.11 116.15 77.20
CA GLU A 5 71.26 115.10 77.79
C GLU A 5 69.77 115.33 77.50
N SER A 6 69.29 116.58 77.57
CA SER A 6 67.90 116.90 77.25
C SER A 6 67.55 116.57 75.78
N TYR A 7 68.50 116.73 74.85
CA TYR A 7 68.27 116.45 73.42
C TYR A 7 68.16 114.95 73.11
N ILE A 8 68.93 114.09 73.80
CA ILE A 8 68.89 112.63 73.61
C ILE A 8 67.60 112.03 74.18
N ILE A 9 67.15 112.52 75.35
CA ILE A 9 65.91 112.06 75.98
C ILE A 9 64.69 112.43 75.10
N ASP A 10 64.71 113.60 74.46
CA ASP A 10 63.59 114.04 73.63
C ASP A 10 63.48 113.22 72.33
N LYS A 11 64.61 112.96 71.65
CA LYS A 11 64.64 112.22 70.38
C LYS A 11 64.28 110.74 70.52
N SER A 12 64.72 110.11 71.61
CA SER A 12 64.35 108.72 71.92
C SER A 12 62.86 108.58 72.27
N LYS A 13 62.30 109.57 72.98
CA LYS A 13 60.87 109.63 73.26
C LYS A 13 60.04 109.84 71.98
N THR A 14 60.47 110.71 71.06
CA THR A 14 59.76 110.89 69.78
C THR A 14 59.77 109.63 68.94
N VAL A 15 60.91 108.92 68.87
CA VAL A 15 61.00 107.64 68.15
C VAL A 15 60.05 106.61 68.78
N TYR A 16 60.03 106.48 70.10
CA TYR A 16 59.13 105.57 70.82
C TYR A 16 57.66 105.89 70.51
N GLU A 17 57.23 107.13 70.68
CA GLU A 17 55.84 107.55 70.43
C GLU A 17 55.45 107.33 68.96
N THR A 18 56.35 107.58 68.01
CA THR A 18 56.10 107.33 66.58
C THR A 18 55.98 105.82 66.28
N THR A 19 56.87 104.99 66.84
CA THR A 19 56.78 103.53 66.67
C THR A 19 55.56 102.94 67.35
N LEU A 20 55.14 103.49 68.49
CA LEU A 20 53.97 103.01 69.23
C LEU A 20 52.69 103.38 68.50
N ALA A 21 52.59 104.59 67.95
CA ALA A 21 51.49 104.99 67.08
C ALA A 21 51.40 104.12 65.81
N ASN A 22 52.53 103.83 65.16
CA ASN A 22 52.56 102.90 64.02
C ASN A 22 52.13 101.49 64.41
N PHE A 23 52.62 100.97 65.54
CA PHE A 23 52.24 99.66 66.05
C PHE A 23 50.73 99.58 66.34
N GLU A 24 50.15 100.58 67.00
CA GLU A 24 48.71 100.64 67.26
C GLU A 24 47.89 100.77 65.96
N ALA A 25 48.37 101.55 64.99
CA ALA A 25 47.73 101.67 63.68
C ALA A 25 47.74 100.34 62.90
N THR A 26 48.89 99.64 62.86
CA THR A 26 48.99 98.32 62.22
C THR A 26 48.15 97.28 62.96
N LYS A 27 48.13 97.31 64.29
CA LYS A 27 47.27 96.43 65.11
C LYS A 27 45.79 96.64 64.80
N LYS A 28 45.35 97.89 64.60
CA LYS A 28 43.99 98.22 64.18
C LYS A 28 43.69 97.69 62.77
N ALA A 29 44.61 97.85 61.81
CA ALA A 29 44.45 97.33 60.46
C ALA A 29 44.27 95.80 60.42
N ILE A 30 45.00 95.06 61.27
CA ILE A 30 44.85 93.60 61.39
C ILE A 30 43.47 93.23 61.98
N LYS A 31 42.99 93.99 62.97
CA LYS A 31 41.68 93.78 63.59
C LYS A 31 40.52 93.90 62.57
N ASP A 32 40.67 94.83 61.64
CA ASP A 32 39.66 95.10 60.61
C ASP A 32 39.65 94.06 59.45
N ILE A 33 40.60 93.11 59.40
CA ILE A 33 40.60 92.04 58.38
C ILE A 33 39.41 91.10 58.61
N VAL A 34 38.51 90.98 57.64
CA VAL A 34 37.42 90.00 57.69
C VAL A 34 37.95 88.62 57.32
N VAL A 35 37.88 87.68 58.27
CA VAL A 35 38.20 86.26 58.04
C VAL A 35 36.88 85.49 58.02
N PRO A 36 36.59 84.68 56.98
CA PRO A 36 35.38 83.88 56.91
C PRO A 36 35.21 83.00 58.15
N ASP A 37 33.98 82.87 58.63
CA ASP A 37 33.61 81.98 59.71
C ASP A 37 33.66 80.52 59.28
N GLN A 38 33.80 79.62 60.25
CA GLN A 38 34.00 78.19 60.00
C GLN A 38 32.82 77.55 59.24
N GLU A 39 31.60 78.02 59.51
CA GLU A 39 30.38 77.55 58.84
C GLU A 39 30.36 77.90 57.34
N SER A 40 31.09 78.94 56.91
CA SER A 40 31.11 79.38 55.51
C SER A 40 32.09 78.59 54.63
N TYR A 41 33.26 78.17 55.13
CA TYR A 41 34.29 77.53 54.30
C TYR A 41 34.36 76.00 54.44
N GLU A 42 33.88 75.41 55.54
CA GLU A 42 33.93 73.94 55.71
C GLU A 42 33.10 73.14 54.68
N PRO A 43 31.86 73.55 54.31
CA PRO A 43 31.10 72.85 53.28
C PRO A 43 31.83 72.80 51.94
N LEU A 44 32.45 73.91 51.53
CA LEU A 44 33.23 73.98 50.29
C LEU A 44 34.47 73.08 50.32
N CYS A 45 35.10 72.92 51.49
CA CYS A 45 36.23 72.00 51.65
C CYS A 45 35.80 70.53 51.55
N ASN A 46 34.61 70.18 52.05
CA ASN A 46 34.05 68.84 51.92
C ASN A 46 33.68 68.51 50.47
N ASP A 47 33.08 69.45 49.75
CA ASP A 47 32.76 69.28 48.33
C ASP A 47 34.05 69.07 47.50
N LEU A 48 35.11 69.82 47.81
CA LEU A 48 36.42 69.62 47.20
C LEU A 48 36.99 68.23 47.52
N ALA A 49 36.86 67.76 48.75
CA ALA A 49 37.31 66.42 49.15
C ALA A 49 36.51 65.31 48.46
N GLU A 50 35.22 65.49 48.18
CA GLU A 50 34.41 64.52 47.43
C GLU A 50 34.81 64.47 45.93
N ILE A 51 35.16 65.62 45.35
CA ILE A 51 35.51 65.72 43.92
C ILE A 51 36.97 65.32 43.64
N LEU A 52 37.89 65.67 44.55
CA LEU A 52 39.34 65.54 44.36
C LEU A 52 40.03 64.61 45.38
N ASP A 53 39.26 63.89 46.18
CA ASP A 53 39.70 63.01 47.28
C ASP A 53 40.45 63.73 48.44
N SER A 54 40.59 65.07 48.41
CA SER A 54 41.30 65.88 49.42
C SER A 54 40.89 67.36 49.38
N ASP A 55 40.93 68.06 50.54
CA ASP A 55 40.71 69.52 50.64
C ASP A 55 41.99 70.35 50.43
N TYR A 56 43.12 69.68 50.16
CA TYR A 56 44.45 70.28 49.92
C TYR A 56 44.85 71.33 50.96
N ARG A 57 44.49 71.10 52.24
CA ARG A 57 44.81 71.98 53.39
C ARG A 57 44.11 73.35 53.39
N VAL A 58 43.11 73.57 52.53
CA VAL A 58 42.37 74.85 52.47
C VAL A 58 41.69 75.15 53.82
N SER A 59 41.07 74.15 54.46
CA SER A 59 40.49 74.30 55.80
C SER A 59 41.55 74.68 56.86
N ALA A 60 42.72 74.05 56.79
CA ALA A 60 43.82 74.33 57.71
C ALA A 60 44.36 75.77 57.54
N ILE A 61 44.38 76.30 56.31
CA ILE A 61 44.84 77.66 56.02
C ILE A 61 43.89 78.72 56.58
N PHE A 62 42.58 78.55 56.39
CA PHE A 62 41.61 79.46 57.00
C PHE A 62 41.70 79.44 58.54
N LYS A 63 41.96 78.27 59.14
CA LYS A 63 42.23 78.14 60.59
C LYS A 63 43.51 78.89 61.01
N ILE A 64 44.59 78.80 60.23
CA ILE A 64 45.83 79.54 60.50
C ILE A 64 45.62 81.05 60.41
N ILE A 65 44.95 81.55 59.36
CA ILE A 65 44.66 82.98 59.19
C ILE A 65 43.83 83.52 60.37
N LYS A 66 42.81 82.76 60.81
CA LYS A 66 42.01 83.10 61.99
C LYS A 66 42.87 83.16 63.25
N SER A 67 43.70 82.15 63.49
CA SER A 67 44.61 82.12 64.67
C SER A 67 45.61 83.29 64.69
N ARG A 68 46.09 83.73 63.53
CA ARG A 68 46.97 84.91 63.39
C ARG A 68 46.25 86.20 63.76
N LYS A 69 44.99 86.34 63.35
CA LYS A 69 44.16 87.48 63.72
C LYS A 69 43.90 87.49 65.23
N ASP A 70 43.50 86.35 65.80
CA ASP A 70 43.20 86.19 67.23
C ASP A 70 44.41 86.53 68.12
N TYR A 71 45.64 86.22 67.69
CA TYR A 71 46.87 86.60 68.39
C TYR A 71 46.98 88.11 68.65
N PHE A 72 46.53 88.96 67.71
CA PHE A 72 46.62 90.41 67.85
C PHE A 72 45.42 91.04 68.57
N GLU A 73 44.31 90.31 68.77
CA GLU A 73 43.08 90.84 69.35
C GLU A 73 42.98 90.71 70.88
N GLN A 74 43.78 89.87 71.54
CA GLN A 74 43.61 89.61 72.98
C GLN A 74 44.18 90.71 73.92
N PRO A 75 43.39 91.23 74.88
CA PRO A 75 43.85 92.16 75.90
C PRO A 75 44.31 91.41 77.18
N GLY A 76 45.62 91.31 77.39
CA GLY A 76 46.20 90.94 78.69
C GLY A 76 46.93 89.60 78.74
N GLY A 77 48.26 89.64 78.64
CA GLY A 77 49.18 88.76 79.39
C GLY A 77 49.24 87.26 79.08
N GLN A 78 48.38 86.67 78.26
CA GLN A 78 48.52 85.27 77.81
C GLN A 78 49.24 85.19 76.45
N ARG A 79 50.36 84.43 76.40
CA ARG A 79 51.14 84.19 75.18
C ARG A 79 50.48 83.10 74.34
N LEU A 80 49.70 83.47 73.33
CA LEU A 80 49.38 82.55 72.24
C LEU A 80 50.61 82.38 71.34
N ALA A 81 50.80 81.21 70.74
CA ALA A 81 51.87 80.99 69.78
C ALA A 81 51.49 81.64 68.44
N TYR A 82 52.36 82.47 67.88
CA TYR A 82 52.13 83.03 66.55
C TYR A 82 52.52 81.99 65.49
N HIS A 83 51.56 81.57 64.68
CA HIS A 83 51.83 80.67 63.55
C HIS A 83 52.52 81.44 62.43
N SER A 84 53.82 81.20 62.19
CA SER A 84 54.64 81.90 61.20
C SER A 84 54.74 81.22 59.82
N GLU A 85 53.94 80.18 59.54
CA GLU A 85 53.95 79.49 58.23
C GLU A 85 53.61 80.44 57.08
N GLU A 86 54.51 80.62 56.10
CA GLU A 86 54.18 81.40 54.89
C GLU A 86 53.03 80.72 54.14
N ILE A 87 51.98 81.50 53.83
CA ILE A 87 50.81 81.03 53.09
C ILE A 87 50.85 81.71 51.74
N ASP A 88 51.20 80.96 50.70
CA ASP A 88 51.16 81.42 49.31
C ASP A 88 49.77 81.14 48.72
N ALA A 89 48.91 82.15 48.77
CA ALA A 89 47.54 82.05 48.30
C ALA A 89 47.44 81.86 46.78
N ASP A 90 48.37 82.43 46.02
CA ASP A 90 48.35 82.39 44.55
C ASP A 90 48.71 80.99 44.05
N LEU A 91 49.73 80.36 44.64
CA LEU A 91 50.14 79.00 44.28
C LEU A 91 49.02 77.97 44.55
N LEU A 92 48.33 78.10 45.69
CA LEU A 92 47.24 77.19 46.05
C LEU A 92 46.04 77.33 45.13
N SER A 93 45.66 78.57 44.81
CA SER A 93 44.56 78.85 43.88
C SER A 93 44.85 78.28 42.49
N GLN A 94 46.07 78.49 41.98
CA GLN A 94 46.48 77.94 40.69
C GLN A 94 46.44 76.41 40.68
N THR A 95 46.96 75.77 41.73
CA THR A 95 46.98 74.30 41.84
C THR A 95 45.56 73.71 41.87
N LEU A 96 44.66 74.29 42.64
CA LEU A 96 43.26 73.82 42.73
C LEU A 96 42.52 74.00 41.41
N ILE A 97 42.72 75.14 40.72
CA ILE A 97 42.13 75.38 39.39
C ILE A 97 42.62 74.34 38.39
N GLU A 98 43.91 74.01 38.40
CA GLU A 98 44.50 73.03 37.48
C GLU A 98 43.94 71.62 37.72
N LEU A 99 43.85 71.19 38.98
CA LEU A 99 43.29 69.89 39.37
C LEU A 99 41.80 69.76 39.01
N LEU A 100 40.99 70.77 39.31
CA LEU A 100 39.56 70.79 38.95
C LEU A 100 39.37 70.80 37.43
N SER A 101 40.23 71.51 36.70
CA SER A 101 40.21 71.54 35.24
C SER A 101 40.53 70.17 34.65
N GLN A 102 41.51 69.47 35.21
CA GLN A 102 41.88 68.11 34.81
C GLN A 102 40.74 67.11 35.06
N LYS A 103 40.12 67.15 36.25
CA LYS A 103 38.97 66.28 36.56
C LYS A 103 37.76 66.53 35.66
N ARG A 104 37.48 67.80 35.35
CA ARG A 104 36.43 68.16 34.38
C ARG A 104 36.72 67.55 33.01
N GLN A 105 37.97 67.57 32.56
CA GLN A 105 38.35 67.01 31.25
C GLN A 105 38.22 65.47 31.22
N GLU A 106 38.58 64.78 32.30
CA GLU A 106 38.43 63.32 32.46
C GLU A 106 36.95 62.90 32.38
N LEU A 107 36.07 63.59 33.10
CA LEU A 107 34.63 63.30 33.09
C LEU A 107 34.00 63.55 31.70
N LEU A 108 34.38 64.64 31.03
CA LEU A 108 33.92 64.94 29.66
C LEU A 108 34.38 63.89 28.63
N GLN A 109 35.61 63.37 28.75
CA GLN A 109 36.09 62.28 27.89
C GLN A 109 35.32 60.97 28.10
N THR A 110 34.80 60.74 29.30
CA THR A 110 34.06 59.52 29.64
C THR A 110 32.61 59.57 29.14
N ILE A 111 32.04 60.76 28.97
CA ILE A 111 30.67 61.01 28.46
C ILE A 111 30.63 61.11 26.92
N CYS A 112 31.76 61.03 26.22
CA CYS A 112 31.80 61.13 24.76
C CYS A 112 30.89 60.06 24.08
N PRO A 113 29.92 60.45 23.22
CA PRO A 113 28.96 59.53 22.60
C PRO A 113 29.61 58.38 21.83
N GLU A 114 30.81 58.61 21.28
CA GLU A 114 31.56 57.61 20.52
C GLU A 114 32.09 56.48 21.39
N LYS A 115 32.65 56.80 22.56
CA LYS A 115 33.16 55.80 23.51
C LYS A 115 32.03 54.93 24.06
N HIS A 116 30.86 55.52 24.30
CA HIS A 116 29.66 54.80 24.72
C HIS A 116 29.15 53.85 23.63
N LYS A 117 29.07 54.31 22.37
CA LYS A 117 28.73 53.45 21.23
C LYS A 117 29.72 52.30 21.05
N GLN A 118 31.02 52.55 21.21
CA GLN A 118 32.06 51.53 21.10
C GLN A 118 31.94 50.47 22.20
N ASN A 119 31.61 50.87 23.43
CA ASN A 119 31.39 49.95 24.55
C ASN A 119 30.12 49.09 24.35
N ILE A 120 29.03 49.66 23.82
CA ILE A 120 27.84 48.89 23.44
C ILE A 120 28.17 47.88 22.34
N GLY A 121 28.92 48.30 21.31
CA GLY A 121 29.38 47.41 20.24
C GLY A 121 30.18 46.24 20.79
N ARG A 122 31.16 46.50 21.66
CA ARG A 122 31.98 45.48 22.29
C ARG A 122 31.19 44.55 23.22
N ARG A 123 30.19 45.07 23.94
CA ARG A 123 29.28 44.24 24.75
C ARG A 123 28.46 43.29 23.88
N ASN A 124 27.95 43.78 22.75
CA ASN A 124 27.18 42.97 21.81
C ASN A 124 28.05 41.88 21.17
N GLU A 125 29.29 42.20 20.77
CA GLU A 125 30.26 41.21 20.28
C GLU A 125 30.52 40.12 21.31
N LEU A 126 30.82 40.51 22.56
CA LEU A 126 31.08 39.54 23.64
C LEU A 126 29.85 38.67 23.96
N GLN A 127 28.65 39.23 23.87
CA GLN A 127 27.41 38.46 24.00
C GLN A 127 27.21 37.49 22.84
N LEU A 128 27.53 37.91 21.61
CA LEU A 128 27.47 37.06 20.43
C LEU A 128 28.46 35.89 20.54
N ASP A 129 29.71 36.17 20.92
CA ASP A 129 30.76 35.16 21.13
C ASP A 129 30.38 34.17 22.22
N ARG A 130 29.82 34.66 23.34
CA ARG A 130 29.32 33.80 24.40
C ARG A 130 28.19 32.89 23.91
N ASN A 131 27.23 33.43 23.17
CA ASN A 131 26.10 32.65 22.64
C ASN A 131 26.57 31.61 21.60
N LEU A 132 27.53 31.97 20.75
CA LEU A 132 28.18 31.07 19.80
C LEU A 132 28.95 29.97 20.53
N HIS A 133 29.68 30.30 21.60
CA HIS A 133 30.42 29.31 22.38
C HIS A 133 29.50 28.31 23.06
N ILE A 134 28.41 28.78 23.67
CA ILE A 134 27.39 27.92 24.30
C ILE A 134 26.73 27.02 23.25
N SER A 135 26.45 27.55 22.05
CA SER A 135 25.75 26.82 21.00
C SER A 135 26.67 26.01 20.08
N LYS A 136 28.00 26.06 20.27
CA LYS A 136 28.96 25.49 19.32
C LYS A 136 28.72 23.99 19.09
N ASP A 137 28.49 23.25 20.17
CA ASP A 137 28.39 21.79 20.12
C ASP A 137 27.07 21.39 19.44
N LEU A 138 25.99 22.13 19.73
CA LEU A 138 24.69 21.98 19.05
C LEU A 138 24.78 22.28 17.55
N ILE A 139 25.52 23.33 17.16
CA ILE A 139 25.71 23.69 15.74
C ILE A 139 26.49 22.59 15.01
N VAL A 140 27.55 22.06 15.64
CA VAL A 140 28.35 20.97 15.08
C VAL A 140 27.53 19.68 14.96
N GLU A 141 26.76 19.32 15.99
CA GLU A 141 25.88 18.15 15.98
C GLU A 141 24.78 18.29 14.89
N TYR A 142 24.20 19.48 14.75
CA TYR A 142 23.22 19.76 13.70
C TYR A 142 23.84 19.67 12.30
N GLN A 143 25.04 20.20 12.10
CA GLN A 143 25.76 20.08 10.82
C GLN A 143 26.05 18.61 10.48
N GLN A 144 26.51 17.81 11.45
CA GLN A 144 26.76 16.38 11.27
C GLN A 144 25.46 15.63 10.93
N SER A 145 24.37 15.96 11.62
CA SER A 145 23.03 15.40 11.35
C SER A 145 22.54 15.74 9.94
N LEU A 146 22.72 16.98 9.49
CA LEU A 146 22.39 17.39 8.11
C LEU A 146 23.24 16.62 7.08
N ALA A 147 24.53 16.46 7.32
CA ALA A 147 25.42 15.70 6.44
C ALA A 147 25.01 14.22 6.37
N PHE A 148 24.61 13.62 7.49
CA PHE A 148 24.12 12.24 7.55
C PHE A 148 22.77 12.08 6.84
N ASN A 149 21.82 12.99 7.06
CA ASN A 149 20.54 13.00 6.36
C ASN A 149 20.70 13.12 4.84
N LYS A 150 21.67 13.94 4.38
CA LYS A 150 22.01 14.03 2.96
C LYS A 150 22.51 12.68 2.41
N LYS A 151 23.41 12.00 3.12
CA LYS A 151 23.89 10.66 2.73
C LYS A 151 22.76 9.63 2.65
N ILE A 152 21.81 9.64 3.60
CA ILE A 152 20.63 8.77 3.55
C ILE A 152 19.76 9.09 2.33
N ALA A 153 19.48 10.36 2.08
CA ALA A 153 18.68 10.78 0.93
C ALA A 153 19.32 10.33 -0.40
N ASP A 154 20.65 10.51 -0.53
CA ASP A 154 21.41 10.07 -1.69
C ASP A 154 21.35 8.54 -1.87
N ALA A 155 21.50 7.77 -0.78
CA ALA A 155 21.39 6.31 -0.80
C ALA A 155 19.98 5.84 -1.22
N LEU A 156 18.92 6.44 -0.67
CA LEU A 156 17.54 6.13 -1.04
C LEU A 156 17.25 6.45 -2.51
N ASN A 157 17.78 7.57 -3.01
CA ASN A 157 17.66 7.93 -4.42
C ASN A 157 18.42 6.95 -5.34
N ALA A 158 19.61 6.50 -4.93
CA ALA A 158 20.36 5.49 -5.65
C ALA A 158 19.61 4.15 -5.73
N ILE A 159 18.98 3.70 -4.64
CA ILE A 159 18.13 2.49 -4.62
C ILE A 159 16.93 2.65 -5.55
N LYS A 160 16.21 3.79 -5.48
CA LYS A 160 15.08 4.07 -6.39
C LYS A 160 15.50 4.05 -7.85
N SER A 161 16.62 4.70 -8.20
CA SER A 161 17.17 4.71 -9.56
C SER A 161 17.52 3.30 -10.03
N THR A 162 18.11 2.48 -9.14
CA THR A 162 18.48 1.09 -9.45
C THR A 162 17.25 0.23 -9.70
N LYS A 163 16.22 0.31 -8.84
CA LYS A 163 14.93 -0.37 -9.04
C LYS A 163 14.30 -0.01 -10.40
N GLN A 164 14.32 1.27 -10.76
CA GLN A 164 13.78 1.75 -12.04
C GLN A 164 14.57 1.22 -13.25
N LYS A 165 15.91 1.15 -13.16
CA LYS A 165 16.76 0.56 -14.21
C LYS A 165 16.46 -0.94 -14.40
N PHE A 166 16.38 -1.70 -13.31
CA PHE A 166 16.00 -3.12 -13.37
C PHE A 166 14.62 -3.33 -13.97
N SER A 167 13.62 -2.57 -13.53
CA SER A 167 12.25 -2.66 -14.06
C SER A 167 12.18 -2.33 -15.56
N THR A 168 12.88 -1.26 -15.99
CA THR A 168 12.98 -0.90 -17.42
C THR A 168 13.65 -2.01 -18.23
N LYS A 169 14.73 -2.61 -17.71
CA LYS A 169 15.44 -3.69 -18.40
C LYS A 169 14.60 -4.97 -18.47
N ALA A 170 13.92 -5.35 -17.38
CA ALA A 170 12.99 -6.47 -17.37
C ALA A 170 11.89 -6.28 -18.41
N LYS A 171 11.26 -5.10 -18.45
CA LYS A 171 10.24 -4.75 -19.45
C LYS A 171 10.78 -4.86 -20.88
N ALA A 172 12.01 -4.42 -21.12
CA ALA A 172 12.65 -4.54 -22.42
C ALA A 172 12.88 -6.01 -22.83
N ILE A 173 13.37 -6.85 -21.90
CA ILE A 173 13.59 -8.28 -22.14
C ILE A 173 12.27 -8.98 -22.47
N ILE A 174 11.23 -8.76 -21.65
CA ILE A 174 9.91 -9.36 -21.87
C ILE A 174 9.33 -8.93 -23.22
N SER A 175 9.40 -7.62 -23.52
CA SER A 175 8.90 -7.07 -24.78
C SER A 175 9.62 -7.61 -26.01
N GLN A 176 10.90 -7.98 -25.88
CA GLN A 176 11.71 -8.49 -26.99
C GLN A 176 11.64 -10.00 -27.15
N LEU A 177 11.60 -10.76 -26.04
CA LEU A 177 11.76 -12.21 -26.07
C LEU A 177 10.46 -13.00 -25.84
N VAL A 178 9.49 -12.44 -25.12
CA VAL A 178 8.28 -13.19 -24.70
C VAL A 178 7.03 -12.66 -25.38
N THR A 179 6.90 -11.33 -25.48
CA THR A 179 5.72 -10.70 -26.06
C THR A 179 5.46 -11.09 -27.52
N PRO A 180 6.46 -11.25 -28.41
CA PRO A 180 6.21 -11.71 -29.78
C PRO A 180 5.57 -13.10 -29.83
N ASP A 181 6.19 -14.09 -29.16
CA ASP A 181 5.70 -15.46 -29.08
C ASP A 181 4.31 -15.54 -28.45
N PHE A 182 4.08 -14.73 -27.40
CA PHE A 182 2.77 -14.64 -26.76
C PHE A 182 1.71 -14.08 -27.72
N ILE A 183 2.01 -13.01 -28.47
CA ILE A 183 1.08 -12.43 -29.45
C ILE A 183 0.75 -13.44 -30.56
N GLU A 184 1.75 -14.18 -31.06
CA GLU A 184 1.55 -15.19 -32.08
C GLU A 184 0.66 -16.33 -31.57
N ASN A 185 0.99 -16.89 -30.40
CA ASN A 185 0.17 -17.94 -29.79
C ASN A 185 -1.25 -17.44 -29.47
N PHE A 186 -1.39 -16.22 -28.98
CA PHE A 186 -2.69 -15.63 -28.68
C PHE A 186 -3.54 -15.42 -29.93
N LYS A 187 -2.95 -14.95 -31.04
CA LYS A 187 -3.65 -14.85 -32.32
C LYS A 187 -4.11 -16.22 -32.82
N ALA A 188 -3.27 -17.25 -32.70
CA ALA A 188 -3.64 -18.61 -33.07
C ALA A 188 -4.81 -19.15 -32.22
N GLU A 189 -4.82 -18.86 -30.92
CA GLU A 189 -5.94 -19.25 -30.04
C GLU A 189 -7.23 -18.47 -30.40
N LEU A 190 -7.14 -17.15 -30.68
CA LEU A 190 -8.31 -16.37 -31.13
C LEU A 190 -8.87 -16.86 -32.48
N GLU A 191 -8.00 -17.20 -33.42
CA GLU A 191 -8.39 -17.75 -34.72
C GLU A 191 -9.07 -19.11 -34.54
N PHE A 192 -8.55 -19.97 -33.67
CA PHE A 192 -9.18 -21.24 -33.31
C PHE A 192 -10.59 -21.02 -32.73
N MET A 193 -10.73 -20.05 -31.83
CA MET A 193 -12.03 -19.67 -31.26
C MET A 193 -12.94 -18.94 -32.27
N GLY A 194 -12.42 -18.60 -33.45
CA GLY A 194 -13.09 -17.81 -34.50
C GLY A 194 -13.52 -16.43 -34.03
N VAL A 195 -12.69 -15.80 -33.20
CA VAL A 195 -12.90 -14.43 -32.71
C VAL A 195 -12.04 -13.48 -33.52
N SER A 196 -12.66 -12.65 -34.35
CA SER A 196 -11.99 -11.62 -35.13
C SER A 196 -11.94 -10.30 -34.36
N LEU A 197 -10.95 -10.15 -33.47
CA LEU A 197 -10.73 -8.92 -32.71
C LEU A 197 -9.32 -8.36 -32.92
N ASP A 198 -9.23 -7.06 -33.21
CA ASP A 198 -7.96 -6.34 -33.22
C ASP A 198 -7.56 -5.96 -31.79
N VAL A 199 -6.88 -6.89 -31.12
CA VAL A 199 -6.42 -6.74 -29.74
C VAL A 199 -4.99 -6.22 -29.74
N LYS A 200 -4.78 -5.02 -29.18
CA LYS A 200 -3.45 -4.48 -28.92
C LYS A 200 -2.95 -4.96 -27.56
N ILE A 201 -1.87 -5.73 -27.59
CA ILE A 201 -1.23 -6.31 -26.40
C ILE A 201 0.02 -5.49 -26.07
N SER A 202 0.16 -5.10 -24.80
CA SER A 202 1.36 -4.40 -24.34
C SER A 202 1.81 -4.92 -22.98
N PRO A 203 3.13 -5.16 -22.78
CA PRO A 203 3.66 -5.69 -21.54
C PRO A 203 3.59 -4.64 -20.42
N VAL A 204 3.14 -5.06 -19.25
CA VAL A 204 3.03 -4.26 -18.03
C VAL A 204 3.82 -4.94 -16.92
N VAL A 205 4.85 -4.24 -16.43
CA VAL A 205 5.62 -4.68 -15.27
C VAL A 205 5.16 -3.87 -14.07
N ARG A 206 4.62 -4.51 -13.03
CA ARG A 206 4.27 -3.88 -11.75
C ARG A 206 5.06 -4.58 -10.65
N ASP A 207 5.97 -3.84 -10.02
CA ASP A 207 6.84 -4.35 -8.95
C ASP A 207 7.53 -5.68 -9.29
N SER A 208 7.07 -6.81 -8.74
CA SER A 208 7.58 -8.16 -8.97
C SER A 208 6.87 -8.91 -10.10
N ASP A 209 5.65 -8.48 -10.47
CA ASP A 209 4.77 -9.22 -11.36
C ASP A 209 4.81 -8.63 -12.77
N THR A 210 5.05 -9.51 -13.72
CA THR A 210 4.97 -9.20 -15.13
C THR A 210 3.62 -9.67 -15.64
N SER A 211 2.83 -8.75 -16.18
CA SER A 211 1.52 -9.02 -16.77
C SER A 211 1.46 -8.49 -18.20
N HIS A 212 0.56 -9.05 -19.00
CA HIS A 212 0.25 -8.51 -20.32
C HIS A 212 -1.06 -7.75 -20.20
N SER A 213 -1.09 -6.49 -20.65
CA SER A 213 -2.32 -5.71 -20.72
C SER A 213 -2.93 -5.78 -22.11
N PHE A 214 -4.23 -6.03 -22.15
CA PHE A 214 -5.03 -6.08 -23.36
C PHE A 214 -5.80 -4.78 -23.52
N SER A 215 -5.78 -4.22 -24.72
CA SER A 215 -6.59 -3.07 -25.11
C SER A 215 -7.24 -3.31 -26.46
N ILE A 216 -8.51 -2.95 -26.58
CA ILE A 216 -9.28 -3.04 -27.82
C ILE A 216 -9.71 -1.62 -28.16
N ALA A 217 -9.30 -1.12 -29.33
CA ALA A 217 -9.57 0.27 -29.75
C ALA A 217 -9.32 1.30 -28.63
N THR A 218 -8.15 1.19 -27.97
CA THR A 218 -7.69 2.02 -26.83
C THR A 218 -8.54 1.98 -25.55
N LYS A 219 -9.56 1.13 -25.46
CA LYS A 219 -10.36 0.89 -24.26
C LYS A 219 -10.07 -0.48 -23.65
N ARG A 220 -10.47 -0.66 -22.39
CA ARG A 220 -10.41 -1.97 -21.72
C ARG A 220 -11.44 -2.92 -22.34
N PRO A 221 -11.08 -4.19 -22.60
CA PRO A 221 -11.98 -5.19 -23.19
C PRO A 221 -13.33 -5.26 -22.47
N GLY A 222 -13.33 -5.20 -21.13
CA GLY A 222 -14.54 -5.28 -20.31
C GLY A 222 -15.57 -4.15 -20.48
N LYS A 223 -15.26 -3.08 -21.23
CA LYS A 223 -16.21 -2.00 -21.54
C LYS A 223 -16.85 -2.12 -22.93
N ILE A 224 -16.34 -3.03 -23.76
CA ILE A 224 -16.76 -3.18 -25.15
C ILE A 224 -17.38 -4.55 -25.35
N LEU A 225 -16.73 -5.58 -24.82
CA LEU A 225 -17.08 -6.96 -25.07
C LEU A 225 -18.20 -7.44 -24.16
N SER A 226 -19.03 -8.32 -24.71
CA SER A 226 -19.96 -9.14 -23.92
C SER A 226 -19.21 -10.03 -22.92
N GLU A 227 -19.92 -10.52 -21.89
CA GLU A 227 -19.35 -11.44 -20.91
C GLU A 227 -18.71 -12.68 -21.57
N GLY A 228 -19.40 -13.24 -22.56
CA GLY A 228 -18.92 -14.39 -23.33
C GLY A 228 -17.62 -14.13 -24.08
N GLU A 229 -17.55 -13.02 -24.81
CA GLU A 229 -16.33 -12.63 -25.52
C GLU A 229 -15.17 -12.37 -24.56
N GLN A 230 -15.44 -11.75 -23.40
CA GLN A 230 -14.42 -11.58 -22.36
C GLN A 230 -13.88 -12.92 -21.87
N LYS A 231 -14.76 -13.91 -21.67
CA LYS A 231 -14.39 -15.25 -21.20
C LYS A 231 -13.54 -16.00 -22.22
N VAL A 232 -13.95 -15.97 -23.49
CA VAL A 232 -13.20 -16.60 -24.61
C VAL A 232 -11.82 -15.98 -24.77
N ILE A 233 -11.73 -14.64 -24.72
CA ILE A 233 -10.45 -13.95 -24.81
C ILE A 233 -9.56 -14.28 -23.62
N SER A 234 -10.13 -14.33 -22.42
CA SER A 234 -9.37 -14.67 -21.21
C SER A 234 -8.83 -16.10 -21.28
N LEU A 235 -9.66 -17.06 -21.72
CA LEU A 235 -9.24 -18.44 -21.90
C LEU A 235 -8.16 -18.57 -23.00
N SER A 236 -8.32 -17.85 -24.11
CA SER A 236 -7.35 -17.82 -25.21
C SER A 236 -6.01 -17.24 -24.76
N ALA A 237 -6.04 -16.15 -23.97
CA ALA A 237 -4.84 -15.56 -23.37
C ALA A 237 -4.15 -16.53 -22.42
N PHE A 238 -4.90 -17.22 -21.57
CA PHE A 238 -4.38 -18.20 -20.63
C PHE A 238 -3.73 -19.40 -21.35
N LEU A 239 -4.39 -19.97 -22.36
CA LEU A 239 -3.82 -21.08 -23.15
C LEU A 239 -2.56 -20.65 -23.92
N ALA A 240 -2.57 -19.44 -24.50
CA ALA A 240 -1.41 -18.88 -25.16
C ALA A 240 -0.24 -18.65 -24.20
N GLU A 241 -0.52 -18.21 -22.97
CA GLU A 241 0.49 -18.03 -21.93
C GLU A 241 1.16 -19.36 -21.58
N ILE A 242 0.36 -20.41 -21.32
CA ILE A 242 0.90 -21.72 -21.00
C ILE A 242 1.75 -22.27 -22.14
N LYS A 243 1.30 -22.09 -23.38
CA LYS A 243 2.05 -22.50 -24.58
C LYS A 243 3.37 -21.74 -24.73
N THR A 244 3.37 -20.44 -24.44
CA THR A 244 4.56 -19.57 -24.51
C THR A 244 5.61 -19.98 -23.48
N PHE A 245 5.20 -20.28 -22.24
CA PHE A 245 6.11 -20.71 -21.19
C PHE A 245 6.44 -22.21 -21.21
N ARG A 246 5.84 -22.98 -22.14
CA ARG A 246 6.00 -24.44 -22.26
C ARG A 246 5.81 -25.18 -20.94
N ASN A 247 4.86 -24.72 -20.14
CA ASN A 247 4.54 -25.33 -18.85
C ASN A 247 3.63 -26.55 -19.08
N ASN A 248 3.96 -27.69 -18.45
CA ASN A 248 3.17 -28.93 -18.51
C ASN A 248 2.34 -29.17 -17.23
N ALA A 249 2.21 -28.17 -16.37
CA ALA A 249 1.36 -28.23 -15.19
C ALA A 249 -0.11 -28.52 -15.57
N PRO A 250 -0.85 -29.24 -14.71
CA PRO A 250 -2.29 -29.42 -14.89
C PRO A 250 -3.03 -28.09 -14.96
N ILE A 251 -4.07 -28.05 -15.78
CA ILE A 251 -4.98 -26.90 -15.88
C ILE A 251 -6.24 -27.21 -15.06
N ILE A 252 -6.64 -26.27 -14.21
CA ILE A 252 -7.89 -26.33 -13.46
C ILE A 252 -8.77 -25.15 -13.90
N LEU A 253 -9.99 -25.45 -14.35
CA LEU A 253 -10.97 -24.47 -14.81
C LEU A 253 -12.23 -24.59 -13.98
N ASP A 254 -12.72 -23.46 -13.47
CA ASP A 254 -14.00 -23.36 -12.78
C ASP A 254 -15.00 -22.62 -13.67
N ASP A 255 -16.03 -23.32 -14.13
CA ASP A 255 -17.02 -22.89 -15.12
C ASP A 255 -16.41 -22.10 -16.30
N PRO A 256 -15.60 -22.76 -17.17
CA PRO A 256 -14.89 -22.08 -18.26
C PRO A 256 -15.81 -21.48 -19.34
N VAL A 257 -17.10 -21.81 -19.30
CA VAL A 257 -18.13 -21.34 -20.24
C VAL A 257 -19.28 -20.74 -19.42
N SER A 258 -19.88 -19.63 -19.86
CA SER A 258 -21.13 -19.14 -19.26
C SER A 258 -22.34 -19.74 -19.98
N SER A 259 -23.51 -19.74 -19.34
CA SER A 259 -24.75 -20.28 -19.93
C SER A 259 -25.18 -19.57 -21.22
N LEU A 260 -24.67 -18.36 -21.49
CA LEU A 260 -24.97 -17.56 -22.68
C LEU A 260 -24.03 -17.89 -23.87
N ASP A 261 -22.95 -18.64 -23.65
CA ASP A 261 -21.84 -18.81 -24.60
C ASP A 261 -22.00 -20.02 -25.53
N HIS A 262 -23.22 -20.28 -26.00
CA HIS A 262 -23.49 -21.43 -26.87
C HIS A 262 -22.63 -21.45 -28.15
N ILE A 263 -22.30 -20.27 -28.71
CA ILE A 263 -21.45 -20.14 -29.92
C ILE A 263 -20.03 -20.63 -29.67
N TYR A 264 -19.48 -20.34 -28.49
CA TYR A 264 -18.09 -20.64 -28.17
C TYR A 264 -17.90 -21.97 -27.44
N ARG A 265 -18.96 -22.49 -26.80
CA ARG A 265 -18.94 -23.75 -26.03
C ARG A 265 -18.29 -24.90 -26.80
N GLU A 266 -18.73 -25.12 -28.03
CA GLU A 266 -18.21 -26.23 -28.85
C GLU A 266 -16.70 -26.07 -29.14
N LYS A 267 -16.26 -24.86 -29.47
CA LYS A 267 -14.84 -24.56 -29.76
C LYS A 267 -13.99 -24.68 -28.51
N ILE A 268 -14.48 -24.21 -27.37
CA ILE A 268 -13.81 -24.35 -26.08
C ILE A 268 -13.67 -25.83 -25.73
N ALA A 269 -14.75 -26.61 -25.85
CA ALA A 269 -14.73 -28.05 -25.61
C ALA A 269 -13.71 -28.76 -26.53
N GLU A 270 -13.69 -28.42 -27.81
CA GLU A 270 -12.72 -28.96 -28.76
C GLU A 270 -11.28 -28.60 -28.40
N ARG A 271 -11.03 -27.32 -28.07
CA ARG A 271 -9.68 -26.84 -27.72
C ARG A 271 -9.15 -27.50 -26.47
N LEU A 272 -9.98 -27.63 -25.44
CA LEU A 272 -9.64 -28.29 -24.18
C LEU A 272 -9.42 -29.79 -24.39
N SER A 273 -10.26 -30.45 -25.19
CA SER A 273 -10.08 -31.88 -25.51
C SER A 273 -8.77 -32.15 -26.24
N LYS A 274 -8.35 -31.26 -27.16
CA LYS A 274 -7.04 -31.33 -27.82
C LYS A 274 -5.88 -31.09 -26.83
N GLU A 275 -6.03 -30.14 -25.92
CA GLU A 275 -5.02 -29.87 -24.89
C GLU A 275 -4.89 -31.04 -23.88
N ALA A 276 -5.98 -31.78 -23.63
CA ALA A 276 -5.98 -32.95 -22.76
C ALA A 276 -5.12 -34.12 -23.28
N LEU A 277 -4.70 -34.08 -24.54
CA LEU A 277 -3.76 -35.05 -25.11
C LEU A 277 -2.34 -34.87 -24.58
N THR A 278 -1.97 -33.65 -24.15
CA THR A 278 -0.61 -33.30 -23.74
C THR A 278 -0.47 -33.11 -22.23
N ARG A 279 -1.55 -32.71 -21.53
CA ARG A 279 -1.56 -32.49 -20.08
C ARG A 279 -2.91 -32.80 -19.44
N GLN A 280 -2.94 -32.90 -18.12
CA GLN A 280 -4.18 -33.07 -17.37
C GLN A 280 -5.00 -31.77 -17.35
N ILE A 281 -6.30 -31.91 -17.57
CA ILE A 281 -7.28 -30.81 -17.48
C ILE A 281 -8.39 -31.24 -16.52
N ILE A 282 -8.68 -30.39 -15.54
CA ILE A 282 -9.72 -30.57 -14.55
C ILE A 282 -10.73 -29.44 -14.75
N ILE A 283 -11.99 -29.82 -15.02
CA ILE A 283 -13.07 -28.86 -15.27
C ILE A 283 -14.10 -29.05 -14.15
N PHE A 284 -14.30 -28.01 -13.34
CA PHE A 284 -15.47 -27.88 -12.50
C PHE A 284 -16.55 -27.18 -13.30
N THR A 285 -17.72 -27.81 -13.43
CA THR A 285 -18.84 -27.14 -14.06
C THR A 285 -20.19 -27.66 -13.59
N HIS A 286 -21.18 -26.77 -13.62
CA HIS A 286 -22.58 -27.12 -13.46
C HIS A 286 -23.30 -27.31 -14.80
N ASP A 287 -22.68 -26.99 -15.93
CA ASP A 287 -23.25 -27.10 -17.27
C ASP A 287 -23.02 -28.50 -17.86
N LEU A 288 -24.05 -29.34 -17.81
CA LEU A 288 -24.01 -30.68 -18.40
C LEU A 288 -23.76 -30.65 -19.92
N SER A 289 -24.17 -29.58 -20.60
CA SER A 289 -23.96 -29.42 -22.05
C SER A 289 -22.47 -29.32 -22.36
N LEU A 290 -21.70 -28.58 -21.55
CA LEU A 290 -20.25 -28.50 -21.70
C LEU A 290 -19.59 -29.87 -21.50
N ILE A 291 -20.02 -30.63 -20.49
CA ILE A 291 -19.51 -31.98 -20.23
C ILE A 291 -19.74 -32.88 -21.45
N MET A 292 -20.96 -32.87 -22.00
CA MET A 292 -21.32 -33.65 -23.19
C MET A 292 -20.52 -33.23 -24.43
N GLU A 293 -20.30 -31.93 -24.65
CA GLU A 293 -19.47 -31.45 -25.76
C GLU A 293 -18.00 -31.88 -25.60
N VAL A 294 -17.44 -31.81 -24.40
CA VAL A 294 -16.06 -32.28 -24.13
C VAL A 294 -15.96 -33.79 -24.34
N GLU A 295 -16.89 -34.58 -23.82
CA GLU A 295 -16.91 -36.03 -24.03
C GLU A 295 -17.04 -36.39 -25.51
N GLY A 296 -17.94 -35.72 -26.24
CA GLY A 296 -18.12 -35.90 -27.67
C GLY A 296 -16.85 -35.57 -28.47
N LYS A 297 -16.21 -34.44 -28.19
CA LYS A 297 -14.95 -34.07 -28.86
C LYS A 297 -13.80 -35.02 -28.52
N CYS A 298 -13.76 -35.57 -27.30
CA CYS A 298 -12.80 -36.62 -26.95
C CYS A 298 -13.04 -37.91 -27.76
N ASP A 299 -14.29 -38.30 -27.96
CA ASP A 299 -14.64 -39.47 -28.80
C ASP A 299 -14.27 -39.22 -30.27
N ASP A 300 -14.57 -38.03 -30.80
CA ASP A 300 -14.21 -37.65 -32.18
C ASP A 300 -12.68 -37.66 -32.40
N ILE A 301 -11.90 -37.21 -31.41
CA ILE A 301 -10.42 -37.31 -31.40
C ILE A 301 -9.98 -38.77 -31.37
N ALA A 302 -10.59 -39.61 -30.52
CA ALA A 302 -10.25 -41.02 -30.44
C ALA A 302 -10.54 -41.77 -31.75
N LEU A 303 -11.65 -41.46 -32.41
CA LEU A 303 -12.02 -42.02 -33.71
C LEU A 303 -11.05 -41.60 -34.81
N SER A 304 -10.67 -40.32 -34.85
CA SER A 304 -9.79 -39.78 -35.90
C SER A 304 -8.32 -40.17 -35.74
N LEU A 305 -7.80 -40.23 -34.50
CA LEU A 305 -6.38 -40.49 -34.22
C LEU A 305 -6.10 -41.91 -33.71
N GLY A 306 -7.12 -42.72 -33.46
CA GLY A 306 -7.00 -44.04 -32.83
C GLY A 306 -6.63 -44.00 -31.34
N LYS A 307 -6.44 -42.80 -30.77
CA LYS A 307 -6.16 -42.57 -29.35
C LYS A 307 -6.80 -41.26 -28.91
N GLY A 308 -7.48 -41.28 -27.76
CA GLY A 308 -8.07 -40.11 -27.12
C GLY A 308 -7.50 -39.85 -25.71
N PRO A 309 -7.82 -38.69 -25.11
CA PRO A 309 -7.45 -38.40 -23.73
C PRO A 309 -8.18 -39.36 -22.76
N ALA A 310 -7.52 -39.70 -21.64
CA ALA A 310 -8.15 -40.46 -20.57
C ALA A 310 -9.20 -39.58 -19.86
N ARG A 311 -10.35 -40.16 -19.49
CA ARG A 311 -11.50 -39.43 -18.95
C ARG A 311 -11.92 -39.97 -17.59
N SER A 312 -12.34 -39.06 -16.71
CA SER A 312 -12.99 -39.41 -15.44
C SER A 312 -13.96 -38.30 -15.08
N THR A 313 -15.20 -38.66 -14.79
CA THR A 313 -16.29 -37.73 -14.47
C THR A 313 -16.75 -37.99 -13.06
N PHE A 314 -16.85 -36.92 -12.26
CA PHE A 314 -17.28 -36.99 -10.86
C PHE A 314 -18.43 -36.02 -10.63
N THR A 315 -19.41 -36.44 -9.82
CA THR A 315 -20.48 -35.57 -9.37
C THR A 315 -20.14 -35.04 -8.00
N ILE A 316 -20.11 -33.71 -7.84
CA ILE A 316 -19.97 -33.08 -6.52
C ILE A 316 -21.35 -32.61 -6.07
N ARG A 317 -21.75 -32.98 -4.86
CA ARG A 317 -23.02 -32.53 -4.26
C ARG A 317 -22.80 -31.81 -2.94
N ARG A 318 -23.77 -30.96 -2.63
CA ARG A 318 -23.98 -30.39 -1.30
C ARG A 318 -25.08 -31.17 -0.62
N ASN A 319 -24.82 -31.65 0.59
CA ASN A 319 -25.80 -32.34 1.44
C ASN A 319 -26.07 -31.46 2.66
N GLY A 320 -27.23 -30.79 2.70
CA GLY A 320 -27.57 -29.86 3.77
C GLY A 320 -26.59 -28.68 3.85
N THR A 321 -25.93 -28.53 5.00
CA THR A 321 -24.93 -27.47 5.23
C THR A 321 -23.57 -27.81 4.63
N ASP A 322 -23.26 -29.09 4.42
CA ASP A 322 -21.94 -29.56 4.05
C ASP A 322 -21.80 -29.69 2.52
N SER A 323 -20.66 -29.27 1.98
CA SER A 323 -20.33 -29.34 0.55
C SER A 323 -19.10 -30.21 0.30
N GLY A 324 -18.94 -30.69 -0.93
CA GLY A 324 -17.75 -31.46 -1.34
C GLY A 324 -17.94 -32.98 -1.35
N PHE A 325 -19.18 -33.49 -1.25
CA PHE A 325 -19.43 -34.92 -1.41
C PHE A 325 -19.21 -35.33 -2.86
N CYS A 326 -18.11 -36.03 -3.10
CA CYS A 326 -17.72 -36.50 -4.42
C CYS A 326 -18.25 -37.91 -4.66
N TYR A 327 -18.95 -38.09 -5.77
CA TYR A 327 -19.47 -39.38 -6.23
C TYR A 327 -18.80 -39.70 -7.57
N SER A 328 -18.29 -40.92 -7.70
CA SER A 328 -17.68 -41.42 -8.96
C SER A 328 -18.71 -41.67 -10.07
N LYS A 329 -20.00 -41.66 -9.74
CA LYS A 329 -21.09 -41.82 -10.70
C LYS A 329 -21.47 -40.46 -11.27
N ALA A 330 -21.65 -40.40 -12.59
CA ALA A 330 -22.26 -39.25 -13.27
C ALA A 330 -23.68 -38.99 -12.71
N PRO A 331 -24.20 -37.74 -12.79
CA PRO A 331 -25.59 -37.50 -12.44
C PRO A 331 -26.50 -38.27 -13.40
N TRP A 332 -27.69 -38.69 -12.94
CA TRP A 332 -28.62 -39.53 -13.72
C TRP A 332 -28.80 -39.06 -15.19
N ARG A 333 -28.96 -37.75 -15.39
CA ARG A 333 -29.11 -37.14 -16.72
C ARG A 333 -27.88 -37.34 -17.62
N GLY A 334 -26.68 -37.39 -17.06
CA GLY A 334 -25.41 -37.63 -17.77
C GLY A 334 -24.98 -39.10 -17.81
N MET A 335 -25.75 -40.03 -17.24
CA MET A 335 -25.43 -41.47 -17.32
C MET A 335 -25.77 -42.04 -18.71
N SER A 336 -24.94 -42.97 -19.18
CA SER A 336 -25.23 -43.78 -20.36
C SER A 336 -26.38 -44.77 -20.12
N THR A 337 -27.01 -45.30 -21.18
CA THR A 337 -28.05 -46.35 -21.08
C THR A 337 -27.59 -47.51 -20.19
N ALA A 338 -26.36 -47.98 -20.39
CA ALA A 338 -25.79 -49.09 -19.62
C ALA A 338 -25.61 -48.74 -18.13
N GLN A 339 -25.11 -47.53 -17.84
CA GLN A 339 -24.96 -47.04 -16.47
C GLN A 339 -26.32 -46.87 -15.77
N ARG A 340 -27.32 -46.34 -16.48
CA ARG A 340 -28.70 -46.24 -15.96
C ARG A 340 -29.26 -47.62 -15.65
N ALA A 341 -29.11 -48.57 -16.57
CA ALA A 341 -29.55 -49.95 -16.34
C ALA A 341 -28.85 -50.60 -15.13
N GLN A 342 -27.56 -50.33 -14.93
CA GLN A 342 -26.83 -50.80 -13.75
C GLN A 342 -27.37 -50.16 -12.45
N GLN A 343 -27.56 -48.84 -12.44
CA GLN A 343 -28.09 -48.15 -11.26
C GLN A 343 -29.49 -48.65 -10.88
N LEU A 344 -30.38 -48.84 -11.86
CA LEU A 344 -31.73 -49.38 -11.63
C LEU A 344 -31.71 -50.78 -11.00
N ASP A 345 -30.74 -51.60 -11.39
CA ASP A 345 -30.56 -52.95 -10.87
C ASP A 345 -30.09 -52.92 -9.42
N GLU A 346 -29.10 -52.07 -9.10
CA GLU A 346 -28.64 -51.82 -7.74
C GLU A 346 -29.78 -51.26 -6.85
N ASP A 347 -30.57 -50.31 -7.37
CA ASP A 347 -31.71 -49.72 -6.67
C ASP A 347 -32.81 -50.76 -6.41
N THR A 348 -33.07 -51.66 -7.37
CA THR A 348 -34.03 -52.75 -7.23
C THR A 348 -33.58 -53.76 -6.17
N HIS A 349 -32.30 -54.13 -6.18
CA HIS A 349 -31.72 -55.01 -5.17
C HIS A 349 -31.76 -54.40 -3.77
N ALA A 350 -31.61 -53.08 -3.64
CA ALA A 350 -31.66 -52.38 -2.36
C ALA A 350 -33.05 -52.34 -1.73
N ILE A 351 -34.12 -52.57 -2.51
CA ILE A 351 -35.51 -52.53 -2.03
C ILE A 351 -36.20 -53.89 -2.02
N LYS A 352 -35.58 -54.93 -2.59
CA LYS A 352 -36.23 -56.23 -2.81
C LYS A 352 -36.83 -56.86 -1.54
N ASP A 353 -36.16 -56.71 -0.40
CA ASP A 353 -36.59 -57.32 0.87
C ASP A 353 -37.86 -56.64 1.41
N LEU A 354 -38.11 -55.38 1.01
CA LEU A 354 -39.33 -54.65 1.36
C LEU A 354 -40.58 -55.27 0.74
N TYR A 355 -40.45 -56.07 -0.33
CA TYR A 355 -41.61 -56.70 -0.98
C TYR A 355 -42.41 -57.57 -0.01
N GLU A 356 -41.71 -58.35 0.82
CA GLU A 356 -42.31 -59.22 1.83
C GLU A 356 -42.52 -58.50 3.16
N SER A 357 -41.62 -57.57 3.53
CA SER A 357 -41.65 -56.95 4.86
C SER A 357 -42.51 -55.68 4.97
N ASP A 358 -42.58 -54.89 3.90
CA ASP A 358 -43.30 -53.59 3.85
C ASP A 358 -43.68 -53.24 2.41
N ILE A 359 -44.77 -53.85 1.94
CA ILE A 359 -45.27 -53.69 0.58
C ILE A 359 -45.60 -52.23 0.23
N GLY A 360 -45.99 -51.41 1.22
CA GLY A 360 -46.30 -50.00 1.03
C GLY A 360 -45.06 -49.19 0.62
N ASN A 361 -43.97 -49.32 1.39
CA ASN A 361 -42.70 -48.69 1.05
C ASN A 361 -42.09 -49.29 -0.23
N TYR A 362 -42.22 -50.60 -0.44
CA TYR A 362 -41.79 -51.23 -1.69
C TYR A 362 -42.50 -50.58 -2.89
N ASN A 363 -43.82 -50.48 -2.87
CA ASN A 363 -44.61 -49.92 -3.97
C ASN A 363 -44.20 -48.48 -4.31
N GLN A 364 -43.92 -47.66 -3.29
CA GLN A 364 -43.45 -46.29 -3.49
C GLN A 364 -42.08 -46.25 -4.19
N ARG A 365 -41.13 -47.04 -3.73
CA ARG A 365 -39.77 -47.07 -4.31
C ARG A 365 -39.75 -47.74 -5.69
N ALA A 366 -40.50 -48.82 -5.88
CA ALA A 366 -40.66 -49.50 -7.16
C ALA A 366 -41.30 -48.58 -8.22
N ALA A 367 -42.27 -47.75 -7.83
CA ALA A 367 -42.85 -46.76 -8.74
C ALA A 367 -41.81 -45.71 -9.19
N LEU A 368 -40.90 -45.28 -8.30
CA LEU A 368 -39.78 -44.42 -8.68
C LEU A 368 -38.80 -45.12 -9.62
N ILE A 369 -38.48 -46.40 -9.37
CA ILE A 369 -37.67 -47.22 -10.28
C ILE A 369 -38.30 -47.29 -11.66
N TYR A 370 -39.63 -47.42 -11.77
CA TYR A 370 -40.33 -47.38 -13.05
C TYR A 370 -40.33 -45.99 -13.72
N CYS A 371 -40.38 -44.89 -12.95
CA CYS A 371 -40.15 -43.54 -13.49
C CYS A 371 -38.76 -43.47 -14.15
N LEU A 372 -37.73 -43.91 -13.43
CA LEU A 372 -36.35 -43.90 -13.92
C LEU A 372 -36.13 -44.88 -15.07
N LEU A 373 -36.73 -46.06 -15.04
CA LEU A 373 -36.67 -47.02 -16.14
C LEU A 373 -37.27 -46.44 -17.43
N ARG A 374 -38.38 -45.69 -17.33
CA ARG A 374 -38.92 -44.95 -18.47
C ARG A 374 -37.92 -43.93 -19.01
N GLU A 375 -37.33 -43.12 -18.13
CA GLU A 375 -36.28 -42.17 -18.54
C GLU A 375 -35.06 -42.87 -19.18
N ALA A 376 -34.74 -44.09 -18.75
CA ALA A 376 -33.66 -44.89 -19.34
C ALA A 376 -34.02 -45.40 -20.75
N TRP A 377 -35.27 -45.77 -21.00
CA TRP A 377 -35.76 -46.06 -22.36
C TRP A 377 -35.70 -44.83 -23.26
N GLU A 378 -36.08 -43.65 -22.75
CA GLU A 378 -35.94 -42.40 -23.51
C GLU A 378 -34.49 -42.08 -23.86
N ALA A 379 -33.57 -42.28 -22.91
CA ALA A 379 -32.14 -42.10 -23.16
C ALA A 379 -31.59 -43.15 -24.13
N LEU A 380 -32.06 -44.39 -24.09
CA LEU A 380 -31.68 -45.44 -25.06
C LEU A 380 -32.03 -45.00 -26.49
N ILE A 381 -33.20 -44.38 -26.70
CA ILE A 381 -33.59 -43.91 -28.04
C ILE A 381 -32.55 -42.91 -28.58
N GLU A 382 -32.16 -41.95 -27.76
CA GLU A 382 -31.24 -40.88 -28.13
C GLU A 382 -29.78 -41.38 -28.27
N GLN A 383 -29.31 -42.11 -27.26
CA GLN A 383 -27.92 -42.54 -27.16
C GLN A 383 -27.65 -43.76 -28.03
N ASP A 384 -28.58 -44.70 -28.05
CA ASP A 384 -28.38 -45.99 -28.67
C ASP A 384 -29.05 -46.14 -30.04
N LEU A 385 -30.37 -45.97 -30.13
CA LEU A 385 -31.10 -46.18 -31.39
C LEU A 385 -30.66 -45.17 -32.46
N PHE A 386 -30.59 -43.88 -32.08
CA PHE A 386 -30.14 -42.82 -32.98
C PHE A 386 -28.64 -42.59 -32.98
N CYS A 387 -27.82 -43.46 -32.36
CA CYS A 387 -26.36 -43.35 -32.38
C CYS A 387 -25.82 -41.98 -31.93
N GLN A 388 -26.53 -41.28 -31.04
CA GLN A 388 -26.24 -39.89 -30.63
C GLN A 388 -26.13 -38.91 -31.82
N ILE A 389 -26.83 -39.18 -32.94
CA ILE A 389 -26.90 -38.27 -34.09
C ILE A 389 -27.58 -36.97 -33.70
N VAL A 390 -28.70 -37.09 -32.96
CA VAL A 390 -29.43 -35.98 -32.36
C VAL A 390 -29.46 -36.22 -30.86
N THR A 391 -28.91 -35.27 -30.09
CA THR A 391 -28.91 -35.34 -28.62
C THR A 391 -29.41 -34.03 -28.03
N ARG A 392 -30.18 -34.10 -26.94
CA ARG A 392 -30.72 -32.92 -26.24
C ARG A 392 -29.57 -32.10 -25.65
N GLY A 393 -29.54 -30.80 -25.96
CA GLY A 393 -28.54 -29.88 -25.42
C GLY A 393 -27.22 -29.84 -26.18
N ARG A 394 -27.03 -30.66 -27.22
CA ARG A 394 -25.90 -30.54 -28.16
C ARG A 394 -26.29 -29.62 -29.32
N ASN A 395 -25.37 -28.77 -29.76
CA ASN A 395 -25.65 -27.83 -30.85
C ASN A 395 -25.59 -28.47 -32.23
N SER A 396 -24.71 -29.46 -32.41
CA SER A 396 -24.42 -30.06 -33.71
C SER A 396 -25.09 -31.42 -33.90
N VAL A 397 -25.70 -31.61 -35.08
CA VAL A 397 -26.18 -32.92 -35.55
C VAL A 397 -24.99 -33.71 -36.08
N GLN A 398 -24.79 -34.95 -35.60
CA GLN A 398 -23.63 -35.77 -35.95
C GLN A 398 -23.84 -36.53 -37.26
N THR A 399 -23.73 -35.83 -38.39
CA THR A 399 -23.93 -36.41 -39.73
C THR A 399 -22.94 -37.53 -40.05
N LEU A 400 -21.73 -37.49 -39.48
CA LEU A 400 -20.72 -38.54 -39.65
C LEU A 400 -21.14 -39.89 -39.04
N ARG A 401 -22.11 -39.91 -38.13
CA ARG A 401 -22.63 -41.13 -37.48
C ARG A 401 -23.82 -41.72 -38.25
N LEU A 402 -24.26 -41.10 -39.34
CA LEU A 402 -25.36 -41.62 -40.17
C LEU A 402 -25.05 -42.99 -40.77
N ASN A 403 -23.77 -43.29 -41.01
CA ASN A 403 -23.31 -44.59 -41.47
C ASN A 403 -23.56 -45.73 -40.46
N GLN A 404 -23.83 -45.41 -39.19
CA GLN A 404 -24.11 -46.38 -38.12
C GLN A 404 -25.62 -46.58 -37.88
N LEU A 405 -26.47 -45.77 -38.51
CA LEU A 405 -27.91 -45.75 -38.23
C LEU A 405 -28.60 -46.99 -38.83
N SER A 406 -29.27 -47.75 -37.98
CA SER A 406 -30.11 -48.89 -38.38
C SER A 406 -31.38 -48.88 -37.53
N ILE A 407 -32.54 -48.77 -38.19
CA ILE A 407 -33.85 -48.76 -37.54
C ILE A 407 -34.74 -49.77 -38.25
N GLU A 408 -35.30 -50.69 -37.47
CA GLU A 408 -36.26 -51.69 -37.93
C GLU A 408 -37.68 -51.38 -37.41
N PRO A 409 -38.74 -51.78 -38.12
CA PRO A 409 -40.12 -51.60 -37.65
C PRO A 409 -40.42 -52.25 -36.30
N THR A 410 -39.70 -53.33 -35.97
CA THR A 410 -39.77 -54.05 -34.69
C THR A 410 -39.32 -53.18 -33.52
N ASP A 411 -38.37 -52.27 -33.72
CA ASP A 411 -37.83 -51.37 -32.69
C ASP A 411 -38.93 -50.49 -32.09
N ALA A 412 -39.75 -49.88 -32.95
CA ALA A 412 -40.85 -49.02 -32.53
C ALA A 412 -41.89 -49.80 -31.70
N SER A 413 -42.13 -51.07 -32.06
CA SER A 413 -43.07 -51.93 -31.35
C SER A 413 -42.56 -52.28 -29.95
N ILE A 414 -41.26 -52.65 -29.83
CA ILE A 414 -40.61 -52.95 -28.55
C ILE A 414 -40.64 -51.71 -27.67
N ILE A 415 -40.19 -50.56 -28.18
CA ILE A 415 -40.15 -49.30 -27.42
C ILE A 415 -41.55 -48.92 -26.94
N THR A 416 -42.57 -48.98 -27.82
CA THR A 416 -43.95 -48.66 -27.44
C THR A 416 -44.44 -49.57 -26.32
N GLN A 417 -44.21 -50.88 -26.45
CA GLN A 417 -44.60 -51.85 -25.42
C GLN A 417 -43.95 -51.55 -24.06
N GLN A 418 -42.64 -51.26 -24.04
CA GLN A 418 -41.91 -50.99 -22.79
C GLN A 418 -42.25 -49.62 -22.22
N MET A 419 -42.50 -48.62 -23.06
CA MET A 419 -42.99 -47.30 -22.63
C MET A 419 -44.40 -47.40 -22.03
N THR A 420 -45.29 -48.19 -22.62
CA THR A 420 -46.62 -48.44 -22.04
C THR A 420 -46.52 -49.17 -20.71
N LYS A 421 -45.68 -50.22 -20.62
CA LYS A 421 -45.48 -50.97 -19.39
C LYS A 421 -44.91 -50.09 -18.27
N THR A 422 -43.88 -49.30 -18.55
CA THR A 422 -43.28 -48.39 -17.55
C THR A 422 -44.24 -47.29 -17.14
N SER A 423 -45.00 -46.71 -18.07
CA SER A 423 -46.09 -45.75 -17.77
C SER A 423 -47.14 -46.33 -16.82
N ASN A 424 -47.49 -47.61 -16.98
CA ASN A 424 -48.50 -48.27 -16.15
C ASN A 424 -48.05 -48.43 -14.70
N TRP A 425 -46.76 -48.50 -14.41
CA TRP A 425 -46.23 -48.77 -13.08
C TRP A 425 -45.55 -47.56 -12.41
N MET A 426 -45.19 -46.53 -13.16
CA MET A 426 -44.62 -45.30 -12.61
C MET A 426 -45.64 -44.42 -11.87
N PHE A 427 -45.16 -43.36 -11.22
CA PHE A 427 -45.97 -42.22 -10.76
C PHE A 427 -46.25 -41.24 -11.91
N GLY A 428 -47.39 -40.54 -11.90
CA GLY A 428 -47.66 -39.42 -12.83
C GLY A 428 -48.94 -39.51 -13.66
N HIS A 429 -49.67 -40.62 -13.61
CA HIS A 429 -50.99 -40.75 -14.25
C HIS A 429 -52.01 -41.27 -13.24
N ASP A 430 -53.23 -40.72 -13.28
CA ASP A 430 -54.37 -41.30 -12.57
C ASP A 430 -54.74 -42.62 -13.26
N LYS A 431 -54.83 -43.69 -12.47
CA LYS A 431 -54.95 -45.06 -12.99
C LYS A 431 -56.39 -45.53 -12.87
N SER A 432 -56.80 -46.38 -13.81
CA SER A 432 -58.10 -47.04 -13.73
C SER A 432 -58.25 -47.76 -12.39
N ARG A 433 -59.43 -47.63 -11.77
CA ARG A 433 -59.80 -48.31 -10.52
C ARG A 433 -59.70 -49.84 -10.57
N ALA A 434 -59.57 -50.42 -11.76
CA ALA A 434 -59.44 -51.86 -11.98
C ALA A 434 -58.00 -52.39 -11.87
N LEU A 435 -56.99 -51.54 -11.76
CA LEU A 435 -55.58 -51.95 -11.62
C LEU A 435 -55.23 -52.21 -10.16
N THR A 436 -54.46 -53.27 -9.89
CA THR A 436 -53.94 -53.56 -8.56
C THR A 436 -53.04 -52.42 -8.07
N GLU A 437 -53.16 -52.05 -6.79
CA GLU A 437 -52.31 -51.02 -6.19
C GLU A 437 -50.83 -51.46 -6.10
N ASN A 438 -50.60 -52.75 -5.93
CA ASN A 438 -49.27 -53.35 -5.82
C ASN A 438 -48.50 -53.29 -7.13
N ARG A 439 -47.21 -52.97 -7.02
CA ARG A 439 -46.26 -52.96 -8.12
C ARG A 439 -45.72 -54.36 -8.40
N PRO A 440 -45.17 -54.58 -9.61
CA PRO A 440 -44.54 -55.85 -9.99
C PRO A 440 -43.51 -56.32 -8.97
N ALA A 441 -43.32 -57.64 -8.87
CA ALA A 441 -42.37 -58.23 -7.94
C ALA A 441 -40.93 -57.84 -8.31
N PRO A 442 -39.97 -57.88 -7.37
CA PRO A 442 -38.58 -57.51 -7.66
C PRO A 442 -37.99 -58.27 -8.85
N THR A 443 -38.36 -59.55 -9.02
CA THR A 443 -37.97 -60.38 -10.16
C THR A 443 -38.46 -59.82 -11.49
N ASP A 444 -39.72 -59.38 -11.56
CA ASP A 444 -40.32 -58.80 -12.77
C ASP A 444 -39.66 -57.47 -13.13
N VAL A 445 -39.33 -56.65 -12.13
CA VAL A 445 -38.60 -55.38 -12.32
C VAL A 445 -37.22 -55.63 -12.90
N LEU A 446 -36.49 -56.61 -12.36
CA LEU A 446 -35.17 -57.02 -12.87
C LEU A 446 -35.25 -57.55 -14.30
N GLU A 447 -36.28 -58.33 -14.64
CA GLU A 447 -36.53 -58.77 -16.02
C GLU A 447 -36.79 -57.60 -16.98
N ASP A 448 -37.53 -56.58 -16.54
CA ASP A 448 -37.78 -55.39 -17.34
C ASP A 448 -36.50 -54.56 -17.56
N ILE A 449 -35.63 -54.46 -16.56
CA ILE A 449 -34.30 -53.85 -16.70
C ILE A 449 -33.43 -54.70 -17.64
N ALA A 450 -33.53 -56.03 -17.58
CA ALA A 450 -32.80 -56.92 -18.48
C ALA A 450 -33.23 -56.74 -19.95
N LYS A 451 -34.52 -56.46 -20.22
CA LYS A 451 -35.01 -56.13 -21.57
C LYS A 451 -34.38 -54.86 -22.13
N LEU A 452 -34.23 -53.82 -21.30
CA LEU A 452 -33.52 -52.58 -21.68
C LEU A 452 -32.07 -52.90 -22.11
N ARG A 453 -31.35 -53.71 -21.32
CA ARG A 453 -29.97 -54.11 -21.63
C ARG A 453 -29.87 -54.95 -22.90
N ALA A 454 -30.77 -55.92 -23.06
CA ALA A 454 -30.81 -56.79 -24.22
C ALA A 454 -31.05 -55.99 -25.50
N PHE A 455 -32.03 -55.07 -25.47
CA PHE A 455 -32.35 -54.22 -26.61
C PHE A 455 -31.19 -53.26 -26.95
N SER A 456 -30.57 -52.61 -25.96
CA SER A 456 -29.38 -51.77 -26.19
C SER A 456 -28.25 -52.57 -26.85
N LYS A 457 -27.98 -53.79 -26.38
CA LYS A 457 -26.96 -54.67 -26.96
C LYS A 457 -27.27 -55.06 -28.42
N GLU A 458 -28.52 -55.37 -28.73
CA GLU A 458 -28.98 -55.70 -30.08
C GLU A 458 -28.81 -54.52 -31.04
N VAL A 459 -29.25 -53.32 -30.63
CA VAL A 459 -29.07 -52.07 -31.39
C VAL A 459 -27.58 -51.81 -31.65
N ILE A 460 -26.73 -51.90 -30.62
CA ILE A 460 -25.27 -51.69 -30.76
C ILE A 460 -24.65 -52.71 -31.72
N ALA A 461 -25.10 -53.96 -31.70
CA ALA A 461 -24.61 -54.99 -32.62
C ALA A 461 -24.94 -54.66 -34.08
N ARG A 462 -26.16 -54.15 -34.35
CA ARG A 462 -26.59 -53.73 -35.69
C ARG A 462 -25.80 -52.54 -36.23
N ARG A 463 -25.36 -51.61 -35.37
CA ARG A 463 -24.52 -50.45 -35.80
C ARG A 463 -23.25 -50.88 -36.54
N LYS A 464 -22.57 -51.92 -36.06
CA LYS A 464 -21.33 -52.42 -36.69
C LYS A 464 -21.60 -53.02 -38.07
N ALA A 465 -22.74 -53.68 -38.23
CA ALA A 465 -23.16 -54.21 -39.53
C ALA A 465 -23.50 -53.08 -40.50
N ALA A 466 -24.25 -52.07 -40.05
CA ALA A 466 -24.60 -50.90 -40.85
C ALA A 466 -23.35 -50.10 -41.29
N GLU A 467 -22.39 -49.89 -40.40
CA GLU A 467 -21.14 -49.20 -40.71
C GLU A 467 -20.32 -49.94 -41.79
N LYS A 468 -20.27 -51.27 -41.69
CA LYS A 468 -19.62 -52.12 -42.70
C LYS A 468 -20.33 -52.04 -44.05
N GLU A 469 -21.65 -52.18 -44.06
CA GLU A 469 -22.47 -52.12 -45.28
C GLU A 469 -22.34 -50.76 -45.97
N PHE A 470 -22.34 -49.66 -45.20
CA PHE A 470 -22.10 -48.32 -45.72
C PHE A 470 -20.69 -48.20 -46.33
N GLY A 471 -19.66 -48.71 -45.65
CA GLY A 471 -18.29 -48.71 -46.17
C GLY A 471 -18.13 -49.56 -47.45
N ASP A 472 -18.86 -50.68 -47.54
CA ASP A 472 -18.84 -51.57 -48.71
C ASP A 472 -19.38 -50.88 -49.98
N GLN A 473 -20.26 -49.87 -49.86
CA GLN A 473 -20.75 -49.08 -51.01
C GLN A 473 -19.64 -48.28 -51.72
N PHE A 474 -18.52 -48.02 -51.03
CA PHE A 474 -17.39 -47.26 -51.57
C PHE A 474 -16.23 -48.14 -52.03
N LYS A 475 -16.36 -49.48 -51.93
CA LYS A 475 -15.33 -50.39 -52.42
C LYS A 475 -15.39 -50.47 -53.95
N PRO A 476 -14.23 -50.40 -54.65
CA PRO A 476 -14.20 -50.58 -56.10
C PRO A 476 -14.73 -51.98 -56.45
N PRO A 477 -15.44 -52.14 -57.59
CA PRO A 477 -15.94 -53.45 -58.01
C PRO A 477 -14.77 -54.41 -58.15
N VAL A 478 -14.88 -55.58 -57.53
CA VAL A 478 -13.90 -56.65 -57.66
C VAL A 478 -13.99 -57.16 -59.10
N CYS A 479 -12.92 -56.94 -59.88
CA CYS A 479 -12.82 -57.48 -61.22
C CYS A 479 -12.61 -58.99 -61.10
N GLU A 480 -13.67 -59.78 -61.30
CA GLU A 480 -13.54 -61.23 -61.50
C GLU A 480 -12.87 -61.44 -62.86
N VAL A 481 -11.56 -61.64 -62.86
CA VAL A 481 -10.82 -62.06 -64.05
C VAL A 481 -11.14 -63.53 -64.28
N GLY A 482 -12.08 -63.77 -65.21
CA GLY A 482 -12.35 -65.09 -65.81
C GLY A 482 -11.41 -65.41 -66.96
#